data_AF-A0A9E2JR30-F1
#
_entry.id   AF-A0A9E2JR30-F1
#
_cell.length_a   1.000
_cell.length_b   1.000
_cell.length_c   1.000
_cell.angle_alpha   90.00
_cell.angle_beta   90.00
_cell.angle_gamma   90.00
#
_symmetry.space_group_name_H-M   'P 1'
#
loop_
_entity.id
_entity.type
_entity.pdbx_description
1 polymer ?
#
loop_
_entity_poly.entity_id
_entity_poly.type
_entity_poly.pdbx_seq_one_letter_code
_entity_poly.pdbx_strand_id
1 'polypeptide(L)' 'MRWATLFGTRVEAFGREMRRGTIEPDNLDLLIGQQCRLLSIARSSFYYAPKGETEQNLELMRQIDEQFLETPFFGVRQMN' A
#
# COMPACT_ATOMS: atom_id res chain seq x y z
N MET A 1 -12.88 -29.40 11.24
CA MET A 1 -12.61 -27.97 10.94
C MET A 1 -11.10 -27.75 10.82
N ARG A 2 -10.47 -28.15 9.71
CA ARG A 2 -9.00 -28.12 9.58
C ARG A 2 -8.51 -27.75 8.16
N TRP A 3 -9.38 -27.17 7.34
CA TRP A 3 -9.07 -26.82 5.94
C TRP A 3 -8.73 -25.33 5.75
N ALA A 4 -9.18 -24.42 6.62
CA ALA A 4 -8.88 -22.98 6.52
C ALA A 4 -7.43 -22.60 6.90
N THR A 5 -6.78 -23.41 7.74
CA THR A 5 -5.49 -23.04 8.34
C THR A 5 -4.29 -23.33 7.44
N LEU A 6 -4.41 -24.27 6.49
CA LEU A 6 -3.30 -24.68 5.61
C LEU A 6 -3.07 -23.73 4.42
N PHE A 7 -4.10 -23.01 3.96
CA PHE A 7 -3.95 -21.98 2.93
C PHE A 7 -3.48 -20.64 3.52
N GLY A 8 -3.99 -20.26 4.70
CA GLY A 8 -3.68 -18.96 5.32
C GLY A 8 -2.20 -18.77 5.69
N THR A 9 -1.55 -19.81 6.21
CA THR A 9 -0.13 -19.75 6.63
C THR A 9 0.84 -19.56 5.47
N ARG A 10 0.50 -20.05 4.27
CA ARG A 10 1.35 -19.88 3.08
C ARG A 10 1.10 -18.53 2.40
N VAL A 11 -0.13 -18.02 2.44
CA VAL A 11 -0.51 -16.72 1.88
C VAL A 11 0.19 -15.58 2.60
N GLU A 12 0.25 -15.60 3.94
CA GLU A 12 0.92 -14.55 4.72
C GLU A 12 2.44 -14.51 4.54
N ALA A 13 3.05 -15.63 4.14
CA ALA A 13 4.48 -15.68 3.79
C ALA A 13 4.80 -14.91 2.49
N PHE A 14 3.79 -14.60 1.67
CA PHE A 14 3.98 -13.86 0.43
C PHE A 14 3.79 -12.35 0.61
N GLY A 15 4.63 -11.58 -0.09
CA GLY A 15 4.53 -10.12 -0.14
C GLY A 15 3.16 -9.64 -0.63
N ARG A 16 2.73 -8.47 -0.17
CA ARG A 16 1.41 -7.87 -0.51
C ARG A 16 1.18 -7.76 -2.02
N GLU A 17 2.21 -7.41 -2.77
CA GLU A 17 2.14 -7.29 -4.24
C GLU A 17 1.88 -8.63 -4.93
N MET A 18 2.58 -9.67 -4.49
CA MET A 18 2.39 -11.01 -5.02
C MET A 18 0.98 -11.52 -4.72
N ARG A 19 0.47 -11.30 -3.50
CA ARG A 19 -0.91 -11.62 -3.14
C ARG A 19 -1.93 -10.84 -3.96
N ARG A 20 -1.68 -9.55 -4.20
CA ARG A 20 -2.54 -8.70 -5.05
C ARG A 20 -2.62 -9.22 -6.49
N GLY A 21 -1.51 -9.72 -7.04
CA GLY A 21 -1.44 -10.29 -8.39
C GLY A 21 -2.24 -11.58 -8.57
N THR A 22 -2.61 -12.26 -7.50
CA THR A 22 -3.41 -13.51 -7.52
C THR A 22 -4.93 -13.24 -7.59
N ILE A 23 -5.37 -11.98 -7.55
CA ILE A 23 -6.80 -11.64 -7.64
C ILE A 23 -7.29 -11.81 -9.07
N GLU A 24 -8.39 -12.53 -9.23
CA GLU A 24 -9.09 -12.79 -10.49
C GLU A 24 -10.37 -11.93 -10.56
N PRO A 25 -10.33 -10.73 -11.16
CA PRO A 25 -11.48 -9.82 -11.17
C PRO A 25 -12.68 -10.35 -11.97
N ASP A 26 -12.44 -11.20 -12.98
CA ASP A 26 -13.46 -11.79 -13.86
C ASP A 26 -14.04 -13.12 -13.32
N ASN A 27 -13.69 -13.51 -12.10
CA ASN A 27 -14.21 -14.71 -11.46
C ASN A 27 -15.69 -14.51 -11.08
N LEU A 28 -16.58 -15.26 -11.72
CA LEU A 28 -18.03 -15.17 -11.53
C LEU A 28 -18.52 -15.77 -10.21
N ASP A 29 -17.74 -16.66 -9.60
CA ASP A 29 -18.11 -17.38 -8.38
C ASP A 29 -17.67 -16.64 -7.11
N LEU A 30 -16.63 -15.80 -7.19
CA LEU A 30 -16.00 -15.18 -6.02
C LEU A 30 -15.73 -13.69 -6.21
N LEU A 31 -16.42 -12.87 -5.43
CA LEU A 31 -16.26 -11.41 -5.47
C LEU A 31 -14.85 -10.99 -5.04
N ILE A 32 -14.33 -9.91 -5.64
CA ILE A 32 -13.02 -9.31 -5.30
C ILE A 32 -12.85 -9.09 -3.79
N GLY A 33 -13.91 -8.67 -3.10
CA GLY A 33 -13.87 -8.46 -1.64
C GLY A 33 -13.68 -9.76 -0.85
N GLN A 34 -14.20 -10.89 -1.33
CA GLN A 34 -13.98 -12.20 -0.72
C GLN A 34 -12.55 -12.69 -1.00
N GLN A 35 -12.06 -12.53 -2.23
CA GLN A 35 -10.67 -12.84 -2.60
C GLN A 35 -9.67 -12.04 -1.75
N CYS A 36 -9.88 -10.74 -1.59
CA CYS A 36 -9.05 -9.88 -0.73
C CYS A 36 -9.01 -10.38 0.73
N ARG A 37 -10.16 -10.83 1.28
CA ARG A 37 -10.22 -11.41 2.62
C ARG A 37 -9.44 -12.71 2.74
N LEU A 38 -9.55 -13.61 1.75
CA LEU A 38 -8.78 -14.85 1.72
C LEU A 38 -7.26 -14.61 1.59
N LEU A 39 -6.89 -13.54 0.90
CA LEU A 39 -5.51 -13.14 0.67
C LEU A 39 -4.93 -12.25 1.78
N SER A 40 -5.70 -11.95 2.83
CA SER A 40 -5.30 -11.03 3.92
C SER A 40 -4.78 -9.68 3.40
N ILE A 41 -5.43 -9.09 2.38
CA ILE A 41 -5.14 -7.73 1.91
C ILE A 41 -6.40 -6.84 1.96
N ALA A 42 -6.23 -5.55 2.24
CA ALA A 42 -7.34 -4.61 2.20
C ALA A 42 -7.82 -4.42 0.75
N ARG A 43 -9.14 -4.40 0.53
CA ARG A 43 -9.76 -4.21 -0.81
C ARG A 43 -9.28 -2.92 -1.51
N SER A 44 -9.04 -1.86 -0.75
CA SER A 44 -8.48 -0.60 -1.29
C SER A 44 -7.11 -0.80 -1.94
N SER A 45 -6.29 -1.73 -1.43
CA SER A 45 -4.97 -2.08 -1.99
C SER A 45 -5.06 -2.61 -3.41
N PHE A 46 -6.13 -3.35 -3.72
CA PHE A 46 -6.33 -3.92 -5.05
C PHE A 46 -6.61 -2.82 -6.08
N TYR A 47 -7.47 -1.86 -5.73
CA TYR A 47 -7.78 -0.75 -6.64
C TYR A 47 -6.73 0.36 -6.65
N TYR A 48 -5.81 0.39 -5.69
CA TYR A 48 -4.77 1.38 -5.63
C TYR A 48 -3.73 1.17 -6.74
N ALA A 49 -3.70 2.09 -7.70
CA ALA A 49 -2.60 2.22 -8.64
C ALA A 49 -1.58 3.21 -8.07
N PRO A 50 -0.31 2.84 -7.90
CA PRO A 50 0.72 3.79 -7.51
C PRO A 50 0.81 4.87 -8.59
N LYS A 51 0.61 6.12 -8.19
CA LYS A 51 0.82 7.28 -9.04
C LYS A 51 2.16 7.88 -8.64
N GLY A 52 3.01 8.19 -9.62
CA GLY A 52 4.22 8.96 -9.36
C GLY A 52 3.89 10.36 -8.86
N GLU A 53 4.88 11.03 -8.28
CA GLU A 53 4.75 12.41 -7.85
C GLU A 53 4.73 13.37 -9.04
N THR A 54 4.00 14.47 -8.93
CA THR A 54 4.04 15.53 -9.94
C THR A 54 5.31 16.35 -9.80
N GLU A 55 5.76 17.01 -10.87
CA GLU A 55 6.93 17.91 -10.81
C GLU A 55 6.74 19.00 -9.75
N GLN A 56 5.52 19.52 -9.60
CA GLN A 56 5.21 20.51 -8.57
C GLN A 56 5.37 19.93 -7.15
N ASN A 57 4.97 18.68 -6.93
CA ASN A 57 5.13 18.05 -5.62
C ASN A 57 6.60 17.71 -5.33
N LEU A 58 7.35 17.28 -6.35
CA LEU A 58 8.79 17.07 -6.24
C LEU A 58 9.53 18.37 -5.89
N GLU A 59 9.21 19.47 -6.57
CA GLU A 59 9.80 20.78 -6.27
C GLU A 59 9.44 21.25 -4.86
N LEU A 60 8.19 21.05 -4.44
CA LEU A 60 7.76 21.38 -3.08
C LEU A 60 8.54 20.57 -2.02
N MET A 61 8.69 19.26 -2.23
CA MET A 61 9.50 18.42 -1.33
C MET A 61 10.95 18.89 -1.27
N ARG A 62 11.54 19.27 -2.41
CA ARG A 62 12.90 19.81 -2.49
C ARG A 62 13.03 21.11 -1.67
N GLN A 63 12.08 22.02 -1.77
CA GLN A 63 12.08 23.27 -1.01
C GLN A 63 11.94 23.04 0.50
N ILE A 64 11.13 22.06 0.91
CA ILE A 64 11.00 21.67 2.32
C ILE A 64 12.35 21.16 2.85
N ASP A 65 13.03 20.30 2.09
CA ASP A 65 14.35 19.77 2.45
C ASP A 65 15.40 20.89 2.52
N GLU A 66 15.43 21.81 1.55
CA GLU A 66 16.32 22.98 1.55
C GLU A 66 16.13 23.82 2.82
N GLN A 67 14.88 24.16 3.16
CA GLN A 67 14.57 24.94 4.35
C GLN A 67 15.06 24.24 5.62
N PHE A 68 14.91 22.92 5.72
CA PHE A 68 15.37 22.15 6.87
C PHE A 68 16.89 22.15 7.01
N LEU A 69 17.62 22.05 5.89
CA LEU A 69 19.08 22.11 5.88
C LEU A 69 19.62 23.50 6.20
N GLU A 70 18.96 24.57 5.73
CA GLU A 70 19.32 25.95 6.03
C GLU A 70 19.05 26.34 7.50
N THR A 71 18.06 25.71 8.13
CA THR A 71 17.61 26.05 9.48
C THR A 71 17.57 24.82 10.42
N PRO A 72 18.72 24.21 10.72
CA PRO A 72 18.80 22.96 11.49
C PRO A 72 18.38 23.08 12.97
N PHE A 73 18.00 24.28 13.41
CA PHE A 73 17.51 24.58 14.75
C PHE A 73 15.97 24.78 14.81
N PHE A 74 15.27 24.79 13.68
CA PHE A 74 13.80 24.76 13.69
C PHE A 74 13.31 23.36 14.09
N GLY A 75 12.85 23.24 15.34
CA GLY A 75 12.21 22.03 15.83
C GLY A 75 10.84 21.80 15.20
N VAL A 76 10.34 20.57 15.33
CA VAL A 76 9.06 20.05 14.75
C VAL A 76 7.84 20.98 14.96
N ARG A 77 7.84 21.82 16.00
CA ARG A 77 6.76 22.77 16.30
C ARG A 77 6.59 23.92 15.31
N GLN A 78 7.56 24.18 14.43
CA GLN A 78 7.45 25.25 13.43
C GLN A 78 6.96 24.76 12.06
N MET A 79 6.72 23.46 11.89
CA MET A 79 6.29 22.84 10.62
C MET A 79 4.78 22.60 10.51
N ASN A 80 3.98 23.04 11.50
CA ASN A 80 2.56 22.69 11.63
C ASN A 80 1.70 23.95 11.78
#